data_AF-A0A2M8TQD7-F1
#
_entry.id   AF-A0A2M8TQD7-F1
#
_cell.length_a   1.000
_cell.length_b   1.000
_cell.length_c   1.000
_cell.angle_alpha   90.00
_cell.angle_beta   90.00
_cell.angle_gamma   90.00
#
_symmetry.space_group_name_H-M   'P 1'
#
loop_
_entity.id
_entity.type
_entity.pdbx_description
1 polymer ?
#
loop_
_entity_poly.entity_id
_entity_poly.type
_entity_poly.pdbx_seq_one_letter_code
_entity_poly.pdbx_strand_id
1 'polypeptide(L)'
;MQNQSAKFIPFLLVGTHNSDVYHILKSNGIVVGNIDELFGKKYSDTLFGIFNLMENAGAILRKDPEKYIKLIENIEKLAIGKTYNLKGDLFEMAVGLFHGQQCQSLDISKRIIQDAKEVEIDVYALYQDRVVFAECKGYNYPIDDDYIEEWLSKKIPVVKKWALSCDSLNGKKLEFEIWCTGGFSEQSVNRLSKAQQTTRKYSIEYYDLAKMRSVAKEKRIIHFEKIIKTYYIKEA
;
A
#
# COMPACT_ATOMS: atom_id res chain seq x y z
N MET A 1 37.48 -26.12 17.52
CA MET A 1 37.64 -26.33 16.07
C MET A 1 37.48 -24.97 15.40
N GLN A 2 38.57 -24.36 14.94
CA GLN A 2 38.51 -23.15 14.10
C GLN A 2 37.94 -23.56 12.74
N ASN A 3 36.85 -22.91 12.35
CA ASN A 3 36.20 -23.23 11.08
C ASN A 3 37.13 -22.82 9.92
N GLN A 4 37.34 -23.77 9.01
CA GLN A 4 38.13 -23.63 7.79
C GLN A 4 37.67 -22.40 6.97
N SER A 5 38.60 -21.84 6.19
CA SER A 5 38.48 -20.56 5.46
C SER A 5 37.09 -20.31 4.82
N ALA A 6 36.20 -19.66 5.56
CA ALA A 6 34.99 -19.12 4.98
C ALA A 6 35.42 -17.99 4.04
N LYS A 7 35.14 -18.13 2.73
CA LYS A 7 35.40 -17.08 1.73
C LYS A 7 34.38 -15.92 1.81
N PHE A 8 33.53 -15.93 2.82
CA PHE A 8 32.52 -14.91 3.07
C PHE A 8 32.46 -14.60 4.56
N ILE A 9 32.12 -13.36 4.89
CA ILE A 9 31.89 -12.90 6.25
C ILE A 9 30.38 -12.68 6.40
N PRO A 10 29.67 -13.47 7.22
CA PRO A 10 28.27 -13.22 7.46
C PRO A 10 28.09 -11.95 8.29
N PHE A 11 27.29 -11.02 7.77
CA PHE A 11 26.89 -9.79 8.46
C PHE A 11 25.41 -9.84 8.78
N LEU A 12 25.05 -9.48 10.01
CA LEU A 12 23.69 -9.27 10.46
C LEU A 12 23.52 -7.81 10.89
N LEU A 13 22.59 -7.12 10.24
CA LEU A 13 22.19 -5.77 10.63
C LEU A 13 20.95 -5.84 11.52
N VAL A 14 21.01 -5.21 12.69
CA VAL A 14 19.92 -5.26 13.69
C VAL A 14 19.55 -3.87 14.17
N GLY A 15 18.27 -3.69 14.52
CA GLY A 15 17.78 -2.49 15.19
C GLY A 15 18.07 -2.47 16.67
N THR A 16 17.69 -3.55 17.35
CA THR A 16 17.96 -3.80 18.77
C THR A 16 18.20 -5.29 18.96
N HIS A 17 18.90 -5.64 20.04
CA HIS A 17 19.15 -7.04 20.39
C HIS A 17 19.46 -7.15 21.89
N ASN A 18 19.14 -8.30 22.47
CA ASN A 18 19.59 -8.62 23.83
C ASN A 18 21.08 -8.97 23.82
N SER A 19 21.80 -8.65 24.91
CA SER A 19 23.24 -8.91 25.08
C SER A 19 23.61 -10.37 24.79
N ASP A 20 22.76 -11.31 25.20
CA ASP A 20 23.03 -12.74 25.08
C ASP A 20 23.01 -13.20 23.61
N VAL A 21 22.17 -12.57 22.78
CA VAL A 21 22.08 -12.83 21.33
C VAL A 21 23.36 -12.36 20.63
N TYR A 22 23.91 -11.21 21.04
CA TYR A 22 25.16 -10.68 20.50
C TYR A 22 26.33 -11.64 20.70
N HIS A 23 26.46 -12.18 21.93
CA HIS A 23 27.53 -13.10 22.28
C HIS A 23 27.45 -14.39 21.46
N ILE A 24 26.25 -14.95 21.30
CA ILE A 24 26.02 -16.15 20.49
C ILE A 24 26.42 -15.90 19.03
N LEU A 25 25.96 -14.81 18.42
CA LEU A 25 26.25 -14.49 17.01
C LEU A 25 27.76 -14.29 16.76
N LYS A 26 28.43 -13.52 17.62
CA LYS A 26 29.89 -13.33 17.52
C LYS A 26 30.68 -14.63 17.69
N SER A 27 30.27 -15.49 18.63
CA SER A 27 30.94 -16.78 18.86
C SER A 27 30.85 -17.72 17.66
N ASN A 28 29.85 -17.53 16.79
CA ASN A 28 29.67 -18.27 15.54
C ASN A 28 30.29 -17.56 14.32
N GLY A 29 31.07 -16.50 14.53
CA GLY A 29 31.75 -15.78 13.45
C GLY A 29 30.86 -14.83 12.64
N ILE A 30 29.70 -14.46 13.16
CA ILE A 30 28.78 -13.49 12.54
C ILE A 30 29.11 -12.09 13.04
N VAL A 31 29.31 -11.16 12.12
CA VAL A 31 29.47 -9.74 12.46
C VAL A 31 28.09 -9.13 12.65
N VAL A 32 27.85 -8.56 13.82
CA VAL A 32 26.60 -7.87 14.15
C VAL A 32 26.85 -6.37 14.10
N GLY A 33 26.05 -5.66 13.29
CA GLY A 33 26.09 -4.22 13.18
C GLY A 33 24.75 -3.60 13.57
N ASN A 34 24.78 -2.67 14.53
CA ASN A 34 23.59 -1.90 14.87
C ASN A 34 23.34 -0.85 13.79
N ILE A 35 22.10 -0.74 13.32
CA ILE A 35 21.74 0.15 12.20
C ILE A 35 21.96 1.62 12.57
N ASP A 36 21.70 2.03 13.80
CA ASP A 36 21.92 3.39 14.30
C ASP A 36 23.40 3.75 14.44
N GLU A 37 24.24 2.80 14.83
CA GLU A 37 25.70 2.98 14.89
C GLU A 37 26.32 3.06 13.49
N LEU A 38 25.87 2.21 12.56
CA LEU A 38 26.43 2.13 11.22
C LEU A 38 25.97 3.25 10.29
N PHE A 39 24.69 3.65 10.39
CA PHE A 39 24.07 4.59 9.46
C PHE A 39 23.58 5.88 10.13
N GLY A 40 23.76 5.99 11.45
CA GLY A 40 23.33 7.13 12.25
C GLY A 40 21.87 7.03 12.70
N LYS A 41 21.61 7.61 13.88
CA LYS A 41 20.28 7.60 14.52
C LYS A 41 19.15 8.10 13.61
N LYS A 42 19.38 9.18 12.85
CA LYS A 42 18.36 9.76 11.94
C LYS A 42 17.91 8.77 10.86
N TYR A 43 18.84 7.97 10.33
CA TYR A 43 18.54 6.95 9.32
C TYR A 43 17.74 5.80 9.94
N SER A 44 18.19 5.32 11.11
CA SER A 44 17.51 4.29 11.89
C SER A 44 16.08 4.69 12.27
N ASP A 45 15.90 5.89 12.86
CA ASP A 45 14.58 6.43 13.23
C ASP A 45 13.64 6.53 12.01
N THR A 46 14.19 6.89 10.84
CA THR A 46 13.40 6.92 9.60
C THR A 46 13.00 5.51 9.19
N LEU A 47 13.94 4.56 9.14
CA LEU A 47 13.70 3.16 8.78
C LEU A 47 12.64 2.50 9.69
N PHE A 48 12.77 2.65 11.00
CA PHE A 48 11.79 2.15 11.98
C PHE A 48 10.46 2.90 11.93
N GLY A 49 10.49 4.19 11.62
CA GLY A 49 9.30 4.97 11.32
C GLY A 49 8.51 4.41 10.14
N ILE A 50 9.18 3.94 9.08
CA ILE A 50 8.55 3.28 7.93
C ILE A 50 7.88 1.98 8.38
N PHE A 51 8.61 1.11 9.08
CA PHE A 51 8.07 -0.19 9.53
C PHE A 51 6.82 -0.04 10.40
N ASN A 52 6.87 0.83 11.40
CA ASN A 52 5.73 1.05 12.30
C ASN A 52 4.51 1.61 11.55
N LEU A 53 4.74 2.49 10.56
CA LEU A 53 3.66 3.01 9.72
C LEU A 53 3.06 1.95 8.80
N MET A 54 3.87 1.04 8.26
CA MET A 54 3.37 -0.09 7.47
C MET A 54 2.54 -1.06 8.33
N GLU A 55 3.03 -1.41 9.52
CA GLU A 55 2.33 -2.32 10.43
C GLU A 55 1.01 -1.74 10.97
N ASN A 56 0.93 -0.41 11.15
CA ASN A 56 -0.21 0.27 11.76
C ASN A 56 -0.89 1.29 10.82
N ALA A 57 -0.74 1.10 9.51
CA ALA A 57 -1.11 2.10 8.49
C ALA A 57 -2.56 2.58 8.63
N GLY A 58 -3.51 1.65 8.74
CA GLY A 58 -4.94 1.98 8.85
C GLY A 58 -5.26 2.86 10.07
N ALA A 59 -4.66 2.58 11.22
CA ALA A 59 -4.89 3.35 12.45
C ALA A 59 -4.24 4.74 12.39
N ILE A 60 -3.02 4.84 11.83
CA ILE A 60 -2.28 6.10 11.75
C ILE A 60 -2.91 7.03 10.71
N LEU A 61 -3.29 6.53 9.53
CA LEU A 61 -3.93 7.32 8.48
C LEU A 61 -5.25 7.96 8.94
N ARG A 62 -5.97 7.31 9.87
CA ARG A 62 -7.21 7.83 10.44
C ARG A 62 -6.99 8.85 11.56
N LYS A 63 -5.95 8.70 12.39
CA LYS A 63 -5.75 9.50 13.61
C LYS A 63 -4.74 10.64 13.44
N ASP A 64 -3.73 10.46 12.59
CA ASP A 64 -2.58 11.37 12.47
C ASP A 64 -2.00 11.37 11.04
N PRO A 65 -2.72 11.97 10.06
CA PRO A 65 -2.27 12.08 8.67
C PRO A 65 -0.90 12.77 8.49
N GLU A 66 -0.53 13.66 9.41
CA GLU A 66 0.74 14.40 9.36
C GLU A 66 1.97 13.51 9.56
N LYS A 67 1.84 12.42 10.34
CA LYS A 67 2.91 11.41 10.44
C LYS A 67 3.22 10.76 9.11
N TYR A 68 2.18 10.46 8.32
CA TYR A 68 2.34 9.88 7.00
C TYR A 68 3.02 10.87 6.03
N ILE A 69 2.61 12.14 6.03
CA ILE A 69 3.23 13.19 5.20
C ILE A 69 4.73 13.32 5.52
N LYS A 70 5.08 13.45 6.81
CA LYS A 70 6.49 13.55 7.25
C LYS A 70 7.30 12.33 6.82
N LEU A 71 6.68 11.14 6.81
CA LEU A 71 7.37 9.93 6.38
C LEU A 71 7.66 9.95 4.88
N ILE A 72 6.67 10.24 4.02
CA ILE A 72 6.92 10.33 2.57
C ILE A 72 8.01 11.36 2.28
N GLU A 73 7.96 12.52 2.95
CA GLU A 73 9.00 13.55 2.83
C GLU A 73 10.39 13.02 3.20
N ASN A 74 10.51 12.16 4.21
CA ASN A 74 11.77 11.57 4.63
C ASN A 74 12.22 10.44 3.69
N ILE A 75 11.29 9.61 3.20
CA ILE A 75 11.59 8.53 2.25
C ILE A 75 12.10 9.11 0.94
N GLU A 76 11.42 10.09 0.35
CA GLU A 76 11.85 10.70 -0.92
C GLU A 76 13.23 11.36 -0.79
N LYS A 77 13.58 11.90 0.38
CA LYS A 77 14.94 12.40 0.66
C LYS A 77 16.00 11.30 0.72
N LEU A 78 15.63 10.09 1.16
CA LEU A 78 16.55 8.95 1.34
C LEU A 78 16.62 8.03 0.12
N ALA A 79 15.54 7.97 -0.67
CA ALA A 79 15.29 6.94 -1.68
C ALA A 79 15.38 7.49 -3.11
N ILE A 80 16.44 8.24 -3.40
CA ILE A 80 16.68 8.79 -4.75
C ILE A 80 16.89 7.62 -5.74
N GLY A 81 15.86 7.33 -6.53
CA GLY A 81 15.96 6.66 -7.83
C GLY A 81 15.84 5.13 -7.89
N LYS A 82 15.58 4.39 -6.80
CA LYS A 82 15.57 2.90 -6.85
C LYS A 82 14.48 2.15 -6.05
N THR A 83 13.45 2.81 -5.55
CA THR A 83 12.45 2.19 -4.66
C THR A 83 11.07 2.05 -5.28
N TYR A 84 10.97 1.42 -6.47
CA TYR A 84 9.68 1.23 -7.16
C TYR A 84 8.64 0.48 -6.32
N ASN A 85 9.05 -0.52 -5.53
CA ASN A 85 8.13 -1.28 -4.68
C ASN A 85 7.57 -0.41 -3.55
N LEU A 86 8.43 0.37 -2.89
CA LEU A 86 8.02 1.29 -1.82
C LEU A 86 7.08 2.39 -2.35
N LYS A 87 7.25 2.84 -3.60
CA LYS A 87 6.29 3.78 -4.22
C LYS A 87 4.90 3.17 -4.41
N GLY A 88 4.81 1.87 -4.66
CA GLY A 88 3.55 1.13 -4.66
C GLY A 88 2.89 1.17 -3.28
N ASP A 89 3.59 0.73 -2.24
CA ASP A 89 3.08 0.69 -0.86
C ASP A 89 2.67 2.08 -0.36
N LEU A 90 3.48 3.11 -0.64
CA LEU A 90 3.13 4.50 -0.31
C LEU A 90 1.91 4.97 -1.10
N PHE A 91 1.71 4.50 -2.33
CA PHE A 91 0.51 4.87 -3.08
C PHE A 91 -0.74 4.24 -2.45
N GLU A 92 -0.67 3.00 -1.97
CA GLU A 92 -1.74 2.36 -1.19
C GLU A 92 -2.08 3.18 0.05
N MET A 93 -1.07 3.66 0.78
CA MET A 93 -1.28 4.53 1.94
C MET A 93 -1.93 5.87 1.56
N ALA A 94 -1.62 6.44 0.38
CA ALA A 94 -2.27 7.65 -0.11
C ALA A 94 -3.76 7.41 -0.40
N VAL A 95 -4.11 6.32 -1.06
CA VAL A 95 -5.52 5.93 -1.26
C VAL A 95 -6.20 5.62 0.08
N GLY A 96 -5.49 4.97 1.00
CA GLY A 96 -5.92 4.78 2.37
C GLY A 96 -6.26 6.08 3.08
N LEU A 97 -5.44 7.12 2.93
CA LEU A 97 -5.70 8.46 3.47
C LEU A 97 -6.99 9.07 2.90
N PHE A 98 -7.25 8.87 1.62
CA PHE A 98 -8.48 9.35 0.96
C PHE A 98 -9.73 8.76 1.62
N HIS A 99 -9.73 7.46 1.92
CA HIS A 99 -10.87 6.82 2.61
C HIS A 99 -10.87 7.03 4.13
N GLY A 100 -9.69 7.10 4.75
CA GLY A 100 -9.46 7.14 6.18
C GLY A 100 -10.18 8.26 6.91
N GLN A 101 -10.39 9.41 6.26
CA GLN A 101 -11.09 10.54 6.85
C GLN A 101 -12.58 10.30 7.11
N GLN A 102 -13.19 9.34 6.41
CA GLN A 102 -14.65 9.16 6.37
C GLN A 102 -15.10 7.73 6.74
N CYS A 103 -14.20 6.75 6.72
CA CYS A 103 -14.54 5.36 7.01
C CYS A 103 -14.48 5.02 8.52
N GLN A 104 -15.22 3.97 8.89
CA GLN A 104 -15.27 3.41 10.24
C GLN A 104 -14.09 2.46 10.51
N SER A 105 -13.59 1.79 9.48
CA SER A 105 -12.43 0.89 9.52
C SER A 105 -11.62 1.00 8.23
N LEU A 106 -10.31 0.89 8.35
CA LEU A 106 -9.37 0.95 7.23
C LEU A 106 -8.28 -0.09 7.45
N ASP A 107 -8.06 -0.96 6.47
CA ASP A 107 -6.91 -1.86 6.41
C ASP A 107 -6.15 -1.61 5.10
N ILE A 108 -4.81 -1.61 5.16
CA ILE A 108 -3.93 -1.51 4.00
C ILE A 108 -3.30 -2.89 3.78
N SER A 109 -3.16 -3.30 2.51
CA SER A 109 -2.63 -4.60 2.10
C SER A 109 -3.33 -5.78 2.82
N LYS A 110 -4.67 -5.73 2.89
CA LYS A 110 -5.48 -6.72 3.61
C LYS A 110 -5.50 -8.04 2.87
N ARG A 111 -4.94 -9.08 3.47
CA ARG A 111 -5.00 -10.44 2.93
C ARG A 111 -6.28 -11.16 3.35
N ILE A 112 -6.92 -11.78 2.37
CA ILE A 112 -8.12 -12.60 2.56
C ILE A 112 -7.90 -13.98 1.92
N ILE A 113 -8.58 -14.98 2.45
CA ILE A 113 -8.58 -16.33 1.90
C ILE A 113 -10.02 -16.73 1.61
N GLN A 114 -10.28 -17.15 0.37
CA GLN A 114 -11.58 -17.67 -0.04
C GLN A 114 -11.40 -18.80 -1.05
N ASP A 115 -12.01 -19.95 -0.79
CA ASP A 115 -11.88 -21.17 -1.62
C ASP A 115 -10.42 -21.56 -1.91
N ALA A 116 -9.56 -21.53 -0.88
CA ALA A 116 -8.11 -21.79 -0.98
C ALA A 116 -7.34 -20.83 -1.91
N LYS A 117 -7.95 -19.70 -2.32
CA LYS A 117 -7.26 -18.61 -3.00
C LYS A 117 -6.97 -17.51 -1.99
N GLU A 118 -5.69 -17.19 -1.85
CA GLU A 118 -5.24 -16.00 -1.12
C GLU A 118 -5.21 -14.82 -2.09
N VAL A 119 -5.83 -13.72 -1.66
CA VAL A 119 -5.88 -12.46 -2.41
C VAL A 119 -5.58 -11.32 -1.45
N GLU A 120 -4.74 -10.39 -1.89
CA GLU A 120 -4.49 -9.14 -1.18
C GLU A 120 -5.42 -8.04 -1.70
N ILE A 121 -6.01 -7.27 -0.80
CA ILE A 121 -6.80 -6.06 -1.09
C ILE A 121 -5.95 -4.88 -0.64
N ASP A 122 -5.44 -4.12 -1.60
CA ASP A 122 -4.47 -3.04 -1.38
C ASP A 122 -5.03 -1.99 -0.39
N VAL A 123 -6.29 -1.60 -0.55
CA VAL A 123 -7.01 -0.78 0.45
C VAL A 123 -8.42 -1.30 0.69
N TYR A 124 -8.72 -1.61 1.94
CA TYR A 124 -10.05 -2.00 2.41
C TYR A 124 -10.61 -0.89 3.32
N ALA A 125 -11.77 -0.32 2.96
CA ALA A 125 -12.40 0.72 3.76
C ALA A 125 -13.88 0.42 4.04
N LEU A 126 -14.23 0.34 5.33
CA LEU A 126 -15.58 0.07 5.79
C LEU A 126 -16.31 1.37 6.13
N TYR A 127 -17.42 1.63 5.46
CA TYR A 127 -18.33 2.74 5.78
C TYR A 127 -19.62 2.21 6.41
N GLN A 128 -20.51 3.13 6.77
CA GLN A 128 -21.80 2.77 7.36
C GLN A 128 -22.66 1.96 6.39
N ASP A 129 -22.82 2.42 5.15
CA ASP A 129 -23.72 1.84 4.14
C ASP A 129 -23.01 1.05 3.03
N ARG A 130 -21.68 1.11 2.98
CA ARG A 130 -20.86 0.48 1.94
C ARG A 130 -19.53 -0.04 2.46
N VAL A 131 -18.87 -0.83 1.64
CA VAL A 131 -17.49 -1.27 1.81
C VAL A 131 -16.75 -1.11 0.47
N VAL A 132 -15.55 -0.54 0.55
CA VAL A 132 -14.68 -0.28 -0.60
C VAL A 132 -13.53 -1.29 -0.61
N PHE A 133 -13.27 -1.85 -1.79
CA PHE A 133 -12.12 -2.69 -2.11
C PHE A 133 -11.34 -2.03 -3.23
N ALA A 134 -10.26 -1.33 -2.89
CA ALA A 134 -9.47 -0.57 -3.83
C ALA A 134 -8.18 -1.32 -4.21
N GLU A 135 -7.95 -1.40 -5.52
CA GLU A 135 -6.71 -1.83 -6.17
C GLU A 135 -5.87 -0.60 -6.51
N CYS A 136 -4.57 -0.64 -6.21
CA CYS A 136 -3.67 0.49 -6.34
C CYS A 136 -2.50 0.16 -7.28
N LYS A 137 -2.20 1.08 -8.20
CA LYS A 137 -1.08 0.98 -9.14
C LYS A 137 -0.38 2.33 -9.27
N GLY A 138 0.58 2.56 -8.37
CA GLY A 138 1.42 3.75 -8.30
C GLY A 138 2.61 3.75 -9.29
N TYR A 139 2.37 3.39 -10.55
CA TYR A 139 3.40 3.32 -11.59
C TYR A 139 3.29 4.46 -12.61
N ASN A 140 4.33 4.62 -13.43
CA ASN A 140 4.41 5.67 -14.46
C ASN A 140 3.87 5.25 -15.83
N TYR A 141 3.31 4.04 -15.96
CA TYR A 141 2.78 3.52 -17.22
C TYR A 141 1.29 3.17 -17.09
N PRO A 142 0.51 3.30 -18.18
CA PRO A 142 -0.90 2.93 -18.16
C PRO A 142 -1.11 1.44 -17.90
N ILE A 143 -2.20 1.09 -17.21
CA ILE A 143 -2.64 -0.31 -17.09
C ILE A 143 -3.18 -0.79 -18.44
N ASP A 144 -2.79 -2.00 -18.86
CA ASP A 144 -3.24 -2.66 -20.08
C ASP A 144 -4.58 -3.40 -19.90
N ASP A 145 -5.12 -3.94 -20.99
CA ASP A 145 -6.45 -4.59 -20.98
C ASP A 145 -6.42 -5.95 -20.28
N ASP A 146 -5.31 -6.69 -20.40
CA ASP A 146 -5.12 -8.01 -19.81
C ASP A 146 -5.17 -7.95 -18.28
N TYR A 147 -4.53 -6.94 -17.68
CA TYR A 147 -4.59 -6.69 -16.25
C TYR A 147 -6.02 -6.41 -15.78
N ILE A 148 -6.75 -5.55 -16.51
CA ILE A 148 -8.15 -5.23 -16.18
C ILE A 148 -9.02 -6.48 -16.30
N GLU A 149 -8.82 -7.30 -17.33
CA GLU A 149 -9.56 -8.54 -17.48
C GLU A 149 -9.30 -9.51 -16.33
N GLU A 150 -8.05 -9.67 -15.90
CA GLU A 150 -7.71 -10.49 -14.73
C GLU A 150 -8.35 -9.94 -13.44
N TRP A 151 -8.29 -8.64 -13.23
CA TRP A 151 -8.91 -8.00 -12.06
C TRP A 151 -10.43 -8.23 -12.03
N LEU A 152 -11.11 -7.97 -13.14
CA LEU A 152 -12.57 -8.12 -13.26
C LEU A 152 -13.03 -9.58 -13.19
N SER A 153 -12.32 -10.50 -13.85
CA SER A 153 -12.74 -11.90 -14.02
C SER A 153 -12.25 -12.83 -12.91
N LYS A 154 -11.14 -12.50 -12.22
CA LYS A 154 -10.55 -13.34 -11.18
C LYS A 154 -10.58 -12.70 -9.80
N LYS A 155 -10.03 -11.49 -9.64
CA LYS A 155 -9.84 -10.87 -8.31
C LYS A 155 -11.18 -10.45 -7.70
N ILE A 156 -11.99 -9.66 -8.42
CA ILE A 156 -13.29 -9.19 -7.95
C ILE A 156 -14.22 -10.33 -7.50
N PRO A 157 -14.39 -11.43 -8.27
CA PRO A 157 -15.25 -12.54 -7.84
C PRO A 157 -14.82 -13.18 -6.52
N VAL A 158 -13.52 -13.35 -6.28
CA VAL A 158 -12.99 -13.92 -5.03
C VAL A 158 -13.26 -12.99 -3.85
N VAL A 159 -12.91 -11.70 -4.00
CA VAL A 159 -13.14 -10.68 -2.96
C VAL A 159 -14.63 -10.52 -2.65
N LYS A 160 -15.47 -10.51 -3.69
CA LYS A 160 -16.93 -10.45 -3.52
C LYS A 160 -17.47 -11.64 -2.74
N LYS A 161 -17.02 -12.86 -3.07
CA LYS A 161 -17.47 -14.07 -2.37
C LYS A 161 -17.06 -14.03 -0.89
N TRP A 162 -15.84 -13.59 -0.61
CA TRP A 162 -15.37 -13.36 0.75
C TRP A 162 -16.20 -12.28 1.47
N ALA A 163 -16.50 -11.16 0.80
CA ALA A 163 -17.29 -10.10 1.41
C ALA A 163 -18.71 -10.57 1.77
N LEU A 164 -19.32 -11.39 0.91
CA LEU A 164 -20.64 -11.98 1.15
C LEU A 164 -20.67 -13.07 2.23
N SER A 165 -19.51 -13.65 2.58
CA SER A 165 -19.40 -14.61 3.70
C SER A 165 -19.15 -13.93 5.04
N CYS A 166 -18.86 -12.63 5.05
CA CYS A 166 -18.64 -11.84 6.27
C CYS A 166 -19.95 -11.24 6.78
N ASP A 167 -20.45 -11.71 7.93
CA ASP A 167 -21.67 -11.18 8.55
C ASP A 167 -21.60 -9.66 8.82
N SER A 168 -20.41 -9.15 9.15
CA SER A 168 -20.16 -7.72 9.39
C SER A 168 -20.36 -6.83 8.16
N LEU A 169 -20.40 -7.43 6.96
CA LEU A 169 -20.60 -6.75 5.69
C LEU A 169 -22.01 -6.93 5.12
N ASN A 170 -22.87 -7.68 5.81
CA ASN A 170 -24.23 -7.92 5.36
C ASN A 170 -25.01 -6.60 5.17
N GLY A 171 -25.75 -6.49 4.07
CA GLY A 171 -26.52 -5.31 3.69
C GLY A 171 -25.70 -4.11 3.20
N LYS A 172 -24.36 -4.17 3.20
CA LYS A 172 -23.51 -3.09 2.68
C LYS A 172 -23.38 -3.17 1.17
N LYS A 173 -23.36 -2.02 0.51
CA LYS A 173 -23.00 -1.93 -0.92
C LYS A 173 -21.52 -2.29 -1.08
N LEU A 174 -21.21 -3.12 -2.07
CA LEU A 174 -19.83 -3.45 -2.43
C LEU A 174 -19.38 -2.49 -3.53
N GLU A 175 -18.30 -1.76 -3.28
CA GLU A 175 -17.68 -0.85 -4.25
C GLU A 175 -16.26 -1.34 -4.54
N PHE A 176 -15.98 -1.62 -5.81
CA PHE A 176 -14.64 -2.01 -6.28
C PHE A 176 -14.01 -0.83 -6.98
N GLU A 177 -12.79 -0.48 -6.58
CA GLU A 177 -12.09 0.67 -7.13
C GLU A 177 -10.74 0.25 -7.70
N ILE A 178 -10.31 0.89 -8.78
CA ILE A 178 -8.92 0.77 -9.27
C ILE A 178 -8.30 2.15 -9.47
N TRP A 179 -7.16 2.38 -8.82
CA TRP A 179 -6.46 3.65 -8.77
C TRP A 179 -5.13 3.51 -9.49
N CYS A 180 -4.89 4.32 -10.53
CA CYS A 180 -3.64 4.28 -11.27
C CYS A 180 -3.07 5.67 -11.53
N THR A 181 -1.79 5.86 -11.18
CA THR A 181 -1.08 7.12 -11.46
C THR A 181 -0.64 7.24 -12.92
N GLY A 182 -0.39 6.12 -13.60
CA GLY A 182 -0.02 6.07 -15.01
C GLY A 182 -1.21 6.11 -15.98
N GLY A 183 -2.44 6.06 -15.46
CA GLY A 183 -3.67 6.03 -16.24
C GLY A 183 -4.01 4.64 -16.78
N PHE A 184 -4.83 4.61 -17.82
CA PHE A 184 -5.38 3.39 -18.41
C PHE A 184 -5.26 3.46 -19.92
N SER A 185 -5.01 2.32 -20.57
CA SER A 185 -5.09 2.23 -22.03
C SER A 185 -6.53 2.48 -22.51
N GLU A 186 -6.72 2.87 -23.77
CA GLU A 186 -8.07 3.08 -24.33
C GLU A 186 -8.92 1.81 -24.23
N GLN A 187 -8.32 0.64 -24.46
CA GLN A 187 -8.99 -0.66 -24.33
C GLN A 187 -9.42 -0.92 -22.88
N SER A 188 -8.54 -0.63 -21.92
CA SER A 188 -8.81 -0.73 -20.48
C SER A 188 -9.96 0.18 -20.06
N VAL A 189 -10.00 1.43 -20.55
CA VAL A 189 -11.11 2.36 -20.28
C VAL A 189 -12.43 1.82 -20.85
N ASN A 190 -12.43 1.30 -22.08
CA ASN A 190 -13.61 0.71 -22.68
C ASN A 190 -14.13 -0.50 -21.88
N ARG A 191 -13.23 -1.37 -21.42
CA ARG A 191 -13.58 -2.54 -20.59
C ARG A 191 -14.14 -2.13 -19.23
N LEU A 192 -13.47 -1.20 -18.54
CA LEU A 192 -13.93 -0.67 -17.24
C LEU A 192 -15.30 0.01 -17.36
N SER A 193 -15.49 0.87 -18.36
CA SER A 193 -16.76 1.55 -18.62
C SER A 193 -17.89 0.55 -18.90
N LYS A 194 -17.63 -0.47 -19.73
CA LYS A 194 -18.60 -1.54 -19.98
C LYS A 194 -18.93 -2.32 -18.71
N ALA A 195 -17.94 -2.66 -17.88
CA ALA A 195 -18.14 -3.38 -16.63
C ALA A 195 -18.95 -2.55 -15.61
N GLN A 196 -18.65 -1.25 -15.49
CA GLN A 196 -19.39 -0.30 -14.65
C GLN A 196 -20.86 -0.18 -15.10
N GLN A 197 -21.12 -0.13 -16.41
CA GLN A 197 -22.49 0.00 -16.94
C GLN A 197 -23.32 -1.28 -16.87
N THR A 198 -22.69 -2.46 -16.89
CA THR A 198 -23.39 -3.76 -16.96
C THR A 198 -23.56 -4.42 -15.61
N THR A 199 -22.67 -4.15 -14.66
CA THR A 199 -22.75 -4.75 -13.32
C THR A 199 -23.91 -4.12 -12.52
N ARG A 200 -24.64 -4.96 -11.79
CA ARG A 200 -25.76 -4.55 -10.92
C ARG A 200 -25.61 -4.97 -9.46
N LYS A 201 -24.73 -5.94 -9.18
CA LYS A 201 -24.55 -6.52 -7.84
C LYS A 201 -23.53 -5.77 -6.97
N TYR A 202 -22.75 -4.88 -7.59
CA TYR A 202 -21.70 -4.06 -6.99
C TYR A 202 -21.41 -2.89 -7.95
N SER A 203 -20.71 -1.86 -7.49
CA SER A 203 -20.20 -0.78 -8.34
C SER A 203 -18.72 -0.97 -8.66
N ILE A 204 -18.29 -0.39 -9.77
CA ILE A 204 -16.90 -0.32 -10.19
C ILE A 204 -16.58 1.14 -10.43
N GLU A 205 -15.51 1.64 -9.82
CA GLU A 205 -14.95 2.95 -10.12
C GLU A 205 -13.48 2.80 -10.51
N TYR A 206 -13.01 3.69 -11.37
CA TYR A 206 -11.60 3.77 -11.74
C TYR A 206 -11.14 5.21 -11.67
N TYR A 207 -9.91 5.41 -11.20
CA TYR A 207 -9.33 6.71 -10.90
C TYR A 207 -7.97 6.82 -11.57
N ASP A 208 -7.86 7.72 -12.55
CA ASP A 208 -6.58 8.23 -13.04
C ASP A 208 -6.19 9.50 -12.24
N LEU A 209 -4.98 10.03 -12.47
CA LEU A 209 -4.53 11.24 -11.77
C LEU A 209 -5.49 12.43 -11.91
N ALA A 210 -6.14 12.59 -13.08
CA ALA A 210 -7.05 13.70 -13.30
C ALA A 210 -8.29 13.57 -12.41
N LYS A 211 -8.93 12.39 -12.38
CA LYS A 211 -10.07 12.09 -11.53
C LYS A 211 -9.69 12.15 -10.06
N MET A 212 -8.53 11.59 -9.66
CA MET A 212 -8.02 11.67 -8.27
C MET A 212 -7.96 13.12 -7.78
N ARG A 213 -7.41 14.04 -8.58
CA ARG A 213 -7.35 15.46 -8.24
C ARG A 213 -8.74 16.10 -8.16
N SER A 214 -9.62 15.79 -9.10
CA SER A 214 -10.98 16.32 -9.10
C SER A 214 -11.73 15.92 -7.82
N VAL A 215 -11.72 14.63 -7.48
CA VAL A 215 -12.45 14.12 -6.31
C VAL A 215 -11.80 14.56 -5.00
N ALA A 216 -10.48 14.70 -4.95
CA ALA A 216 -9.77 15.22 -3.78
C ALA A 216 -10.20 16.65 -3.47
N LYS A 217 -10.28 17.51 -4.50
CA LYS A 217 -10.72 18.90 -4.38
C LYS A 217 -12.18 19.00 -3.97
N GLU A 218 -13.05 18.24 -4.66
CA GLU A 218 -14.49 18.23 -4.39
C GLU A 218 -14.79 17.80 -2.95
N LYS A 219 -14.16 16.71 -2.50
CA LYS A 219 -14.33 16.18 -1.14
C LYS A 219 -13.50 16.92 -0.08
N ARG A 220 -12.70 17.91 -0.48
CA ARG A 220 -11.80 18.71 0.39
C ARG A 220 -10.82 17.85 1.19
N ILE A 221 -10.25 16.82 0.57
CA ILE A 221 -9.27 15.91 1.19
C ILE A 221 -7.87 16.48 0.97
N ILE A 222 -7.56 17.56 1.69
CA ILE A 222 -6.40 18.43 1.47
C ILE A 222 -5.06 17.66 1.50
N HIS A 223 -4.91 16.74 2.46
CA HIS A 223 -3.67 15.97 2.61
C HIS A 223 -3.45 15.01 1.43
N PHE A 224 -4.50 14.35 0.94
CA PHE A 224 -4.40 13.50 -0.24
C PHE A 224 -4.07 14.32 -1.49
N GLU A 225 -4.72 15.47 -1.68
CA GLU A 225 -4.40 16.38 -2.80
C GLU A 225 -2.92 16.80 -2.77
N LYS A 226 -2.40 17.18 -1.60
CA LYS A 226 -0.98 17.54 -1.42
C LYS A 226 -0.07 16.38 -1.83
N ILE A 227 -0.34 15.17 -1.34
CA ILE A 227 0.50 13.99 -1.61
C ILE A 227 0.51 13.63 -3.09
N ILE A 228 -0.66 13.56 -3.73
CA ILE A 228 -0.75 13.26 -5.17
C ILE A 228 0.03 14.31 -5.97
N LYS A 229 -0.17 15.60 -5.67
CA LYS A 229 0.50 16.71 -6.36
C LYS A 229 2.02 16.65 -6.20
N THR A 230 2.53 16.38 -5.01
CA THR A 230 3.96 16.45 -4.72
C THR A 230 4.74 15.23 -5.20
N TYR A 231 4.15 14.03 -5.16
CA TYR A 231 4.92 12.79 -5.33
C TYR A 231 4.55 11.94 -6.54
N TYR A 232 3.36 12.15 -7.11
CA TYR A 232 2.83 11.29 -8.18
C TYR A 232 2.51 12.05 -9.48
N ILE A 233 2.44 13.39 -9.43
CA ILE A 233 2.36 14.22 -10.63
C ILE A 233 3.80 14.62 -11.02
N LYS A 234 4.22 14.27 -12.23
CA LYS A 234 5.40 14.92 -12.83
C LYS A 234 4.97 16.31 -13.29
N GLU A 235 5.68 17.35 -12.84
CA GLU A 235 5.60 18.64 -13.53
C GLU A 235 6.06 18.41 -14.98
N ALA A 236 5.24 18.89 -15.92
CA ALA A 236 5.49 18.79 -17.35
C ALA A 236 6.54 19.82 -17.79
#